data_AF-A0A9D5BFA8-F1
#
_entry.id   AF-A0A9D5BFA8-F1
#
_cell.length_a   1.000
_cell.length_b   1.000
_cell.length_c   1.000
_cell.angle_alpha   90.00
_cell.angle_beta   90.00
_cell.angle_gamma   90.00
#
_symmetry.space_group_name_H-M   'P 1'
#
loop_
_entity.id
_entity.type
_entity.pdbx_description
1 polymer ?
#
loop_
_entity_poly.entity_id
_entity_poly.type
_entity_poly.pdbx_seq_one_letter_code
_entity_poly.pdbx_strand_id
1 'polypeptide(L)'
;MRNHLGSYECKLCLTLHNNEGNCLAHTQGKRHQTNLAKRAAREAKDAPTQPQPHKRKLNLKKTVKIGRPGYGLEAGLANGFGGVAL
;
A
#
# COMPACT_ATOMS: atom_id res chain seq x y z
N MET A 1 -9.79 -11.50 -23.25
CA MET A 1 -10.12 -10.83 -24.54
C MET A 1 -10.78 -11.86 -25.43
N ARG A 2 -11.85 -11.52 -26.17
CA ARG A 2 -12.53 -12.50 -27.03
C ARG A 2 -11.79 -12.62 -28.36
N ASN A 3 -11.50 -13.85 -28.79
CA ASN A 3 -10.84 -14.12 -30.06
C ASN A 3 -11.87 -14.34 -31.20
N HIS A 4 -11.39 -14.50 -32.43
CA HIS A 4 -12.21 -14.73 -33.63
C HIS A 4 -12.99 -16.06 -33.60
N LEU A 5 -12.61 -16.98 -32.72
CA LEU A 5 -13.28 -18.27 -32.49
C LEU A 5 -14.35 -18.18 -31.38
N GLY A 6 -14.58 -16.98 -30.84
CA GLY A 6 -15.56 -16.74 -29.78
C GLY A 6 -15.12 -17.19 -28.38
N SER A 7 -13.89 -17.67 -28.21
CA SER A 7 -13.31 -18.05 -26.91
C SER A 7 -12.59 -16.88 -26.25
N TYR A 8 -12.35 -16.97 -24.94
CA TYR A 8 -11.62 -15.96 -24.18
C TYR A 8 -10.16 -16.37 -24.03
N GLU A 9 -9.25 -15.49 -24.42
CA GLU A 9 -7.82 -15.75 -24.28
C GLU A 9 -7.15 -14.81 -23.29
N CYS A 10 -6.14 -15.35 -22.61
CA CYS A 10 -5.19 -14.61 -21.79
C CYS A 10 -3.85 -14.54 -22.54
N LYS A 11 -3.59 -13.43 -23.22
CA LYS A 11 -2.37 -13.23 -24.03
C LYS A 11 -1.08 -13.27 -23.21
N LEU A 12 -1.15 -12.95 -21.92
CA LEU A 12 0.02 -13.00 -21.04
C LEU A 12 0.43 -14.45 -20.72
N CYS A 13 -0.56 -15.34 -20.54
CA CYS A 13 -0.32 -16.72 -20.15
C CYS A 13 -0.45 -17.72 -21.30
N LEU A 14 -0.87 -17.26 -22.49
CA LEU A 14 -1.16 -18.07 -23.68
C LEU A 14 -2.16 -19.20 -23.37
N THR A 15 -3.19 -18.88 -22.59
CA THR A 15 -4.26 -19.82 -22.22
C THR A 15 -5.59 -19.42 -22.83
N LEU A 16 -6.37 -20.43 -23.23
CA LEU A 16 -7.73 -20.29 -23.73
C LEU A 16 -8.74 -20.69 -22.64
N HIS A 17 -9.87 -19.99 -22.61
CA HIS A 17 -10.94 -20.14 -21.64
C HIS A 17 -12.29 -20.13 -22.37
N ASN A 18 -13.16 -21.08 -22.04
CA ASN A 18 -14.46 -21.25 -22.70
C ASN A 18 -15.52 -20.25 -22.22
N ASN A 19 -15.36 -19.73 -21.00
CA ASN A 19 -16.30 -18.80 -20.36
C ASN A 19 -15.54 -17.60 -19.80
N GLU A 20 -16.18 -16.42 -19.84
CA GLU A 20 -15.69 -15.19 -19.23
C GLU A 20 -15.34 -15.36 -17.75
N GLY A 21 -16.18 -16.06 -16.98
CA GLY A 21 -15.93 -16.33 -15.56
C GLY A 21 -14.62 -17.07 -15.31
N ASN A 22 -14.29 -18.05 -16.16
CA ASN A 22 -13.02 -18.78 -16.05
C ASN A 22 -11.82 -17.90 -16.45
N CYS A 23 -11.99 -17.01 -17.43
CA CYS A 23 -10.97 -16.03 -17.78
C CYS A 23 -10.72 -15.03 -16.65
N LEU A 24 -11.79 -14.54 -15.98
CA LEU A 24 -11.68 -13.63 -14.84
C LEU A 24 -11.01 -14.30 -13.65
N ALA A 25 -11.42 -15.52 -13.29
CA ALA A 25 -10.77 -16.29 -12.22
C ALA A 25 -9.29 -16.56 -12.54
N HIS A 26 -8.95 -16.84 -13.80
CA HIS A 26 -7.57 -17.04 -14.23
C HIS A 26 -6.69 -15.81 -13.98
N THR A 27 -7.17 -14.60 -14.27
CA THR A 27 -6.40 -13.36 -14.04
C THR A 27 -6.09 -13.10 -12.57
N GLN A 28 -6.92 -13.62 -11.67
CA GLN A 28 -6.72 -13.54 -10.23
C GLN A 28 -5.80 -14.65 -9.69
N GLY A 29 -5.47 -15.65 -10.51
CA GLY A 29 -4.62 -16.77 -10.13
C GLY A 29 -3.14 -16.39 -9.94
N LYS A 30 -2.47 -17.06 -9.00
CA LYS A 30 -1.04 -16.83 -8.69
C LYS A 30 -0.12 -16.98 -9.91
N ARG A 31 -0.41 -17.92 -10.81
CA ARG A 31 0.37 -18.13 -12.04
C ARG A 31 0.30 -16.91 -12.97
N HIS A 32 -0.88 -16.31 -13.11
CA HIS A 32 -1.04 -15.11 -13.92
C HIS A 32 -0.26 -13.93 -13.33
N GLN A 33 -0.37 -13.73 -12.01
CA GLN A 33 0.31 -12.66 -11.28
C GLN A 33 1.85 -12.80 -11.33
N THR A 34 2.37 -14.01 -11.20
CA THR A 34 3.82 -14.26 -11.32
C THR A 34 4.34 -13.99 -12.74
N ASN A 35 3.56 -14.28 -13.78
CA ASN A 35 3.91 -13.93 -15.15
C ASN A 35 3.90 -12.41 -15.38
N LEU A 36 2.96 -11.67 -14.78
CA LEU A 36 2.96 -10.20 -14.79
C LEU A 36 4.26 -9.65 -14.19
N ALA A 37 4.64 -10.13 -13.00
CA ALA A 37 5.85 -9.68 -12.33
C ALA A 37 7.11 -9.96 -13.17
N LYS A 38 7.20 -11.15 -13.80
CA LYS A 38 8.31 -11.51 -14.69
C LYS A 38 8.38 -10.62 -15.93
N ARG A 39 7.23 -10.28 -16.52
CA ARG A 39 7.17 -9.38 -17.69
C ARG A 39 7.60 -7.97 -17.30
N ALA A 40 7.05 -7.41 -16.22
CA ALA A 40 7.44 -6.10 -15.70
C ALA A 40 8.94 -6.02 -15.40
N ALA A 41 9.54 -7.09 -14.85
CA ALA A 41 10.98 -7.15 -14.60
C ALA A 41 11.85 -7.22 -15.87
N ARG A 42 11.33 -7.80 -16.98
CA ARG A 42 12.01 -7.79 -18.28
C ARG A 42 11.88 -6.42 -18.95
N GLU A 43 10.67 -5.86 -18.98
CA GLU A 43 10.41 -4.52 -19.53
C GLU A 43 11.20 -3.44 -18.79
N ALA A 44 11.38 -3.56 -17.47
CA ALA A 44 12.23 -2.64 -16.71
C ALA A 44 13.73 -2.75 -17.03
N LYS A 45 14.19 -3.89 -17.55
CA LYS A 45 15.59 -4.09 -17.98
C LYS A 45 15.84 -3.60 -19.40
N ASP A 46 14.82 -3.73 -20.27
CA ASP A 46 14.86 -3.29 -21.67
C ASP A 46 14.50 -1.80 -21.83
N ALA A 47 13.88 -1.19 -20.83
CA ALA A 47 13.63 0.24 -20.84
C ALA A 47 14.97 0.99 -20.93
N PRO A 48 15.17 1.88 -21.92
CA PRO A 48 16.32 2.79 -21.91
C PRO A 48 16.31 3.53 -20.58
N THR A 49 17.47 3.78 -19.98
CA THR A 49 17.62 4.49 -18.70
C THR A 49 16.87 5.81 -18.72
N GLN A 50 15.58 5.78 -18.41
CA GLN A 50 14.80 6.97 -18.16
C GLN A 50 15.31 7.48 -16.82
N PRO A 51 15.77 8.75 -16.73
CA PRO A 51 16.19 9.33 -15.48
C PRO A 51 15.06 9.10 -14.48
N GLN A 52 15.38 8.44 -13.36
CA GLN A 52 14.35 8.02 -12.40
C GLN A 52 13.41 9.18 -12.11
N PRO A 53 12.08 8.97 -12.15
CA PRO A 53 11.16 10.00 -11.70
C PRO A 53 11.54 10.33 -10.27
N HIS A 54 12.01 11.57 -10.06
CA HIS A 54 12.41 12.07 -8.76
C HIS A 54 11.32 11.68 -7.76
N LYS A 55 11.63 10.77 -6.84
CA LYS A 55 10.69 10.38 -5.80
C LYS A 55 10.36 11.66 -5.06
N ARG A 56 9.17 12.22 -5.29
CA ARG A 56 8.66 13.33 -4.50
C ARG A 56 8.65 12.81 -3.07
N LYS A 57 9.58 13.29 -2.25
CA LYS A 57 9.58 13.02 -0.82
C LYS A 57 8.28 13.62 -0.32
N LEU A 58 7.25 12.79 -0.20
CA LEU A 58 6.02 13.18 0.47
C LEU A 58 6.45 13.41 1.91
N ASN A 59 6.60 14.68 2.27
CA ASN A 59 6.92 15.07 3.63
C ASN A 59 5.69 14.70 4.45
N LEU A 60 5.73 13.53 5.09
CA LEU A 60 4.63 13.03 5.90
C LEU A 60 4.51 13.98 7.10
N LYS A 61 3.55 14.90 7.02
CA LYS A 61 3.24 15.85 8.10
C LYS A 61 2.85 15.01 9.32
N LYS A 62 3.70 15.02 10.34
CA LYS A 62 3.46 14.33 11.61
C LYS A 62 2.29 15.03 12.29
N THR A 63 1.12 14.42 12.31
CA THR A 63 -0.01 14.89 13.12
C THR A 63 0.34 14.67 14.60
N VAL A 64 0.10 15.69 15.43
CA VAL A 64 0.22 15.55 16.89
C VAL A 64 -0.88 14.61 17.34
N LYS A 65 -0.51 13.51 18.02
CA LYS A 65 -1.47 12.60 18.66
C LYS A 65 -2.07 13.36 19.85
N ILE A 66 -3.33 13.75 19.73
CA ILE A 66 -4.11 14.48 20.73
C ILE A 66 -4.29 13.58 21.97
N GLY A 67 -3.38 13.74 22.94
CA GLY A 67 -3.61 13.60 24.39
C GLY A 67 -3.87 12.22 25.00
N ARG A 68 -3.14 11.92 26.10
CA ARG A 68 -3.72 11.21 27.25
C ARG A 68 -4.51 12.28 28.04
N PRO A 69 -5.84 12.23 28.13
CA PRO A 69 -6.57 13.16 28.98
C PRO A 69 -6.23 12.85 30.44
N GLY A 70 -5.46 13.73 31.07
CA GLY A 70 -5.16 13.67 32.50
C GLY A 70 -5.83 14.84 33.20
N TYR A 71 -7.01 14.62 33.76
CA TYR A 71 -7.52 15.47 34.83
C TYR A 71 -7.66 14.61 36.08
N GLY A 72 -6.78 14.86 37.05
CA GLY A 72 -6.92 14.35 38.41
C GLY A 72 -7.83 15.31 39.18
N LEU A 73 -8.87 14.75 39.80
CA LEU A 73 -9.87 15.49 40.56
C LEU A 73 -9.26 16.00 41.88
N GLU A 74 -9.68 17.21 42.24
CA GLU A 74 -9.25 18.05 43.36
C GLU A 74 -9.36 17.38 44.74
N ALA A 75 -8.35 17.58 45.59
CA ALA A 75 -8.48 17.46 47.04
C ALA A 75 -7.77 18.65 47.68
N GLY A 76 -8.55 19.66 48.06
CA GLY A 76 -8.08 20.79 48.84
C GLY A 76 -7.88 20.42 50.31
N LEU A 77 -6.83 20.97 50.92
CA LEU A 77 -6.93 21.74 52.17
C LEU A 77 -5.63 22.52 52.43
N ALA A 78 -5.82 23.70 52.99
CA ALA A 78 -4.84 24.78 53.08
C ALA A 78 -3.91 24.69 54.32
N ASN A 79 -2.81 25.45 54.22
CA ASN A 79 -1.98 26.05 55.29
C ASN A 79 -0.95 25.16 56.03
N GLY A 80 0.32 25.59 55.98
CA GLY A 80 1.39 25.07 56.86
C GLY A 80 2.81 25.60 56.53
N PHE A 81 3.11 26.82 57.00
CA PHE A 81 4.41 27.35 57.45
C PHE A 81 5.75 26.64 57.10
N GLY A 82 6.68 27.43 56.52
CA GLY A 82 8.04 27.64 57.07
C GLY A 82 9.18 26.71 56.62
N GLY A 83 10.20 27.27 55.96
CA GLY A 83 11.50 26.60 55.80
C GLY A 83 12.44 27.26 54.79
N VAL A 84 13.09 28.36 55.17
CA VAL A 84 14.27 28.91 54.50
C VAL A 84 15.47 27.99 54.81
N ALA A 85 16.25 27.61 53.80
CA ALA A 85 17.62 27.16 54.00
C ALA A 85 18.49 27.68 52.85
N LEU A 86 19.40 28.58 53.23
CA LEU A 86 20.62 28.95 52.50
C LEU A 86 21.56 27.75 52.38
#